data_AF-A0A548GLE5-F1
#
_entry.id   AF-A0A548GLE5-F1
#
_cell.length_a   1.000
_cell.length_b   1.000
_cell.length_c   1.000
_cell.angle_alpha   90.00
_cell.angle_beta   90.00
_cell.angle_gamma   90.00
#
_symmetry.space_group_name_H-M   'P 1'
#
loop_
_entity.id
_entity.type
_entity.pdbx_description
1 polymer ?
#
loop_
_entity_poly.entity_id
_entity_poly.type
_entity_poly.pdbx_seq_one_letter_code
_entity_poly.pdbx_strand_id
1 'polypeptide(L)'
;MDVASGKEIAGPDIRNSCKRHLKDLESCHARGLVWDTETAQRAIDFFAKVLKLNGGEHEGKPFNLLPWQCFIVGSVFGWQNSDGYRRFRMVYVESGKGSGKSPLAAGIALYCLVADKEPRAEVYAAATKKDQAMILFRDAVAMVDQSPALAQRINKSGGAGKEWNLAFLQTGSFFRPISSDDGQSGPRPHCALIDEIHEHKNNQVVEMMRAGTKGRRQALIFMITNSGHDKT
;
A
#
# COMPACT_ATOMS: atom_id res chain seq x y z
N MET A 1 13.19 3.69 -16.83
CA MET A 1 13.92 4.38 -17.92
C MET A 1 12.99 4.80 -19.05
N ASP A 2 12.01 3.97 -19.42
CA ASP A 2 11.16 4.15 -20.60
C ASP A 2 10.41 5.50 -20.68
N VAL A 3 9.95 6.03 -19.55
CA VAL A 3 9.32 7.37 -19.49
C VAL A 3 10.33 8.50 -19.75
N ALA A 4 11.54 8.38 -19.18
CA ALA A 4 12.58 9.40 -19.32
C ALA A 4 13.21 9.41 -20.73
N SER A 5 13.26 8.24 -21.38
CA SER A 5 13.71 8.11 -22.76
C SER A 5 12.64 8.45 -23.80
N GLY A 6 11.40 8.74 -23.37
CA GLY A 6 10.27 9.02 -24.26
C GLY A 6 9.66 7.81 -24.96
N LYS A 7 10.05 6.58 -24.56
CA LYS A 7 9.47 5.34 -25.08
C LYS A 7 8.03 5.16 -24.60
N GLU A 8 7.75 5.55 -23.36
CA GLU A 8 6.42 5.57 -22.77
C GLU A 8 5.95 7.02 -22.60
N ILE A 9 4.82 7.36 -23.20
CA ILE A 9 4.22 8.69 -23.06
C ILE A 9 3.54 8.77 -21.69
N ALA A 10 3.90 9.76 -20.90
CA ALA A 10 3.38 9.94 -19.56
C ALA A 10 3.06 11.41 -19.26
N GLY A 11 2.07 11.62 -18.39
CA GLY A 11 1.68 12.94 -17.88
C GLY A 11 2.81 13.63 -17.10
N PRO A 12 2.66 14.93 -16.80
CA PRO A 12 3.69 15.71 -16.10
C PRO A 12 4.07 15.10 -14.74
N ASP A 13 3.11 14.63 -13.93
CA ASP A 13 3.40 14.11 -12.58
C ASP A 13 4.13 12.77 -12.59
N ILE A 14 3.82 11.91 -13.56
CA ILE A 14 4.54 10.65 -13.78
C ILE A 14 5.98 10.96 -14.23
N ARG A 15 6.14 11.85 -15.22
CA ARG A 15 7.46 12.30 -15.67
C ARG A 15 8.28 12.90 -14.53
N ASN A 16 7.67 13.75 -13.70
CA ASN A 16 8.32 14.36 -12.53
C ASN A 16 8.72 13.30 -11.49
N SER A 17 7.90 12.27 -11.28
CA SER A 17 8.24 11.16 -10.39
C SER A 17 9.41 10.32 -10.91
N CYS A 18 9.44 10.01 -12.21
CA CYS A 18 10.60 9.35 -12.83
C CYS A 18 11.86 10.22 -12.76
N LYS A 19 11.73 11.52 -13.04
CA LYS A 19 12.86 12.48 -12.98
C LYS A 19 13.40 12.61 -11.57
N ARG A 20 12.52 12.62 -10.55
CA ARG A 20 12.89 12.56 -9.13
C ARG A 20 13.68 11.29 -8.84
N HIS A 21 13.19 10.11 -9.24
CA HIS A 21 13.90 8.85 -9.03
C HIS A 21 15.32 8.88 -9.63
N LEU A 22 15.47 9.34 -10.87
CA LEU A 22 16.79 9.45 -11.51
C LEU A 22 17.71 10.44 -10.79
N LYS A 23 17.21 11.63 -10.45
CA LYS A 23 17.96 12.62 -9.67
C LYS A 23 18.38 12.08 -8.30
N ASP A 24 17.52 11.27 -7.68
CA ASP A 24 17.84 10.64 -6.40
C ASP A 24 18.97 9.62 -6.59
N LEU A 25 19.01 8.83 -7.66
CA LEU A 25 20.15 7.93 -7.95
C LEU A 25 21.47 8.70 -8.07
N GLU A 26 21.45 9.89 -8.66
CA GLU A 26 22.64 10.73 -8.83
C GLU A 26 23.09 11.38 -7.51
N SER A 27 22.16 11.72 -6.62
CA SER A 27 22.41 12.59 -5.46
C SER A 27 22.11 11.95 -4.09
N CYS A 28 21.78 10.66 -4.05
CA CYS A 28 21.27 9.98 -2.85
C CYS A 28 22.25 10.07 -1.67
N HIS A 29 23.53 9.75 -1.89
CA HIS A 29 24.54 9.71 -0.83
C HIS A 29 24.71 11.06 -0.13
N ALA A 30 24.75 12.16 -0.89
CA ALA A 30 24.87 13.51 -0.34
C ALA A 30 23.64 13.92 0.51
N ARG A 31 22.52 13.23 0.35
CA ARG A 31 21.25 13.49 1.05
C ARG A 31 20.95 12.46 2.13
N GLY A 32 21.88 11.55 2.42
CA GLY A 32 21.67 10.45 3.37
C GLY A 32 20.58 9.49 2.90
N LEU A 33 20.44 9.29 1.60
CA LEU A 33 19.52 8.33 0.99
C LEU A 33 20.29 7.14 0.42
N VAL A 34 19.65 5.98 0.42
CA VAL A 34 20.18 4.73 -0.12
C VAL A 34 19.14 4.13 -1.05
N TRP A 35 19.58 3.70 -2.24
CA TRP A 35 18.77 2.88 -3.13
C TRP A 35 19.16 1.43 -2.94
N ASP A 36 18.27 0.67 -2.29
CA ASP A 36 18.44 -0.75 -2.04
C ASP A 36 17.65 -1.54 -3.09
N THR A 37 18.37 -2.05 -4.09
CA THR A 37 17.78 -2.84 -5.17
C THR A 37 17.26 -4.18 -4.67
N GLU A 38 17.86 -4.77 -3.64
CA GLU A 38 17.45 -6.06 -3.11
C GLU A 38 16.13 -5.93 -2.34
N THR A 39 15.96 -4.89 -1.52
CA THR A 39 14.67 -4.67 -0.84
C THR A 39 13.58 -4.26 -1.80
N ALA A 40 13.90 -3.46 -2.84
CA ALA A 40 12.97 -3.15 -3.92
C ALA A 40 12.50 -4.43 -4.63
N GLN A 41 13.44 -5.29 -5.05
CA GLN A 41 13.12 -6.53 -5.76
C GLN A 41 12.36 -7.51 -4.87
N ARG A 42 12.74 -7.63 -3.59
CA ARG A 42 12.01 -8.45 -2.62
C ARG A 42 10.55 -8.02 -2.47
N ALA A 43 10.29 -6.71 -2.45
CA ALA A 43 8.93 -6.18 -2.38
C ALA A 43 8.14 -6.48 -3.66
N ILE A 44 8.74 -6.32 -4.84
CA ILE A 44 8.11 -6.67 -6.12
C ILE A 44 7.84 -8.18 -6.20
N ASP A 45 8.82 -9.00 -5.84
CA ASP A 45 8.73 -10.46 -5.83
C ASP A 45 7.64 -10.98 -4.88
N PHE A 46 7.38 -10.28 -3.77
CA PHE A 46 6.29 -10.65 -2.86
C PHE A 46 4.94 -10.67 -3.57
N PHE A 47 4.67 -9.70 -4.46
CA PHE A 47 3.42 -9.69 -5.22
C PHE A 47 3.30 -10.90 -6.14
N ALA A 48 4.35 -11.21 -6.90
CA ALA A 48 4.32 -12.33 -7.85
C ALA A 48 4.41 -13.71 -7.17
N LYS A 49 5.16 -13.84 -6.07
CA LYS A 49 5.46 -15.14 -5.44
C LYS A 49 4.53 -15.48 -4.27
N VAL A 50 3.90 -14.50 -3.64
CA VAL A 50 3.07 -14.70 -2.45
C VAL A 50 1.61 -14.34 -2.70
N LEU A 51 1.34 -13.23 -3.40
CA LEU A 51 -0.02 -12.77 -3.61
C LEU A 51 -0.66 -13.40 -4.83
N LYS A 52 -1.98 -13.61 -4.73
CA LYS A 52 -2.83 -14.04 -5.84
C LYS A 52 -4.02 -13.10 -5.96
N LEU A 53 -4.42 -12.83 -7.19
CA LEU A 53 -5.55 -11.98 -7.49
C LEU A 53 -6.86 -12.77 -7.42
N ASN A 54 -7.93 -12.09 -7.04
CA ASN A 54 -9.28 -12.60 -7.02
C ASN A 54 -10.14 -11.99 -8.14
N GLY A 55 -11.19 -12.72 -8.53
CA GLY A 55 -12.23 -12.25 -9.43
C GLY A 55 -11.96 -12.51 -10.91
N GLY A 56 -12.97 -13.03 -11.60
CA GLY A 56 -13.00 -13.19 -13.05
C GLY A 56 -11.80 -13.98 -13.59
N GLU A 57 -11.20 -13.48 -14.68
CA GLU A 57 -10.06 -14.12 -15.34
C GLU A 57 -8.77 -14.12 -14.51
N HIS A 58 -8.73 -13.37 -13.40
CA HIS A 58 -7.56 -13.26 -12.54
C HIS A 58 -7.61 -14.19 -11.32
N GLU A 59 -8.74 -14.86 -11.07
CA GLU A 59 -8.95 -15.75 -9.93
C GLU A 59 -7.81 -16.78 -9.80
N GLY A 60 -7.16 -16.81 -8.64
CA GLY A 60 -6.10 -17.76 -8.29
C GLY A 60 -4.75 -17.49 -8.97
N LYS A 61 -4.65 -16.49 -9.86
CA LYS A 61 -3.42 -16.20 -10.60
C LYS A 61 -2.46 -15.36 -9.77
N PRO A 62 -1.14 -15.56 -9.90
CA PRO A 62 -0.14 -14.69 -9.29
C PRO A 62 -0.36 -13.21 -9.61
N PHE A 63 -0.16 -12.33 -8.63
CA PHE A 63 -0.24 -10.90 -8.87
C PHE A 63 1.07 -10.38 -9.48
N ASN A 64 1.19 -10.50 -10.80
CA ASN A 64 2.30 -9.90 -11.55
C ASN A 64 2.06 -8.39 -11.70
N LEU A 65 2.92 -7.60 -11.06
CA LEU A 65 2.83 -6.14 -11.10
C LEU A 65 3.07 -5.60 -12.51
N LEU A 66 2.25 -4.64 -12.91
CA LEU A 66 2.46 -3.84 -14.11
C LEU A 66 3.69 -2.93 -13.94
N PRO A 67 4.34 -2.46 -15.02
CA PRO A 67 5.55 -1.64 -14.92
C PRO A 67 5.41 -0.41 -14.02
N TRP A 68 4.27 0.28 -14.06
CA TRP A 68 4.00 1.43 -13.21
C TRP A 68 3.81 1.04 -11.74
N GLN A 69 3.25 -0.14 -11.46
CA GLN A 69 3.11 -0.66 -10.10
C GLN A 69 4.46 -1.10 -9.55
N CYS A 70 5.31 -1.72 -10.37
CA CYS A 70 6.71 -2.01 -10.03
C CYS A 70 7.47 -0.72 -9.67
N PHE A 71 7.28 0.35 -10.43
CA PHE A 71 7.89 1.65 -10.12
C PHE A 71 7.46 2.18 -8.75
N ILE A 72 6.18 2.08 -8.40
CA ILE A 72 5.65 2.51 -7.09
C ILE A 72 6.19 1.62 -5.98
N VAL A 73 6.00 0.30 -6.06
CA VAL A 73 6.44 -0.67 -5.04
C VAL A 73 7.95 -0.58 -4.84
N GLY A 74 8.72 -0.61 -5.93
CA GLY A 74 10.18 -0.44 -5.89
C GLY A 74 10.58 0.89 -5.26
N SER A 75 9.91 1.99 -5.59
CA SER A 75 10.22 3.28 -4.97
C SER A 75 9.91 3.31 -3.46
N VAL A 76 8.78 2.75 -3.04
CA VAL A 76 8.34 2.76 -1.63
C VAL A 76 9.22 1.89 -0.73
N PHE A 77 9.66 0.74 -1.22
CA PHE A 77 10.40 -0.25 -0.42
C PHE A 77 11.91 -0.31 -0.74
N GLY A 78 12.37 0.32 -1.82
CA GLY A 78 13.79 0.39 -2.20
C GLY A 78 14.51 1.66 -1.73
N TRP A 79 13.81 2.80 -1.66
CA TRP A 79 14.43 4.04 -1.18
C TRP A 79 14.40 4.13 0.33
N GLN A 80 15.58 4.18 0.94
CA GLN A 80 15.78 4.27 2.39
C GLN A 80 16.59 5.51 2.76
N ASN A 81 16.53 5.92 4.02
CA ASN A 81 17.48 6.85 4.60
C ASN A 81 18.73 6.11 5.13
N SER A 82 19.73 6.84 5.61
CA SER A 82 20.96 6.28 6.20
C SER A 82 20.74 5.36 7.39
N ASP A 83 19.59 5.47 8.06
CA ASP A 83 19.23 4.64 9.21
C ASP A 83 18.48 3.35 8.80
N GLY A 84 18.30 3.12 7.50
CA GLY A 84 17.63 1.93 6.96
C GLY A 84 16.10 2.01 6.95
N TYR A 85 15.50 3.18 7.16
CA TYR A 85 14.04 3.38 7.12
C TYR A 85 13.58 3.93 5.78
N ARG A 86 12.37 3.55 5.33
CA ARG A 86 11.82 4.05 4.06
C ARG A 86 11.82 5.58 3.99
N ARG A 87 12.19 6.10 2.82
CA ARG A 87 12.11 7.53 2.52
C ARG A 87 10.67 7.99 2.31
N PHE A 88 9.90 7.27 1.52
CA PHE A 88 8.55 7.67 1.13
C PHE A 88 7.52 7.14 2.11
N ARG A 89 7.09 8.00 3.04
CA ARG A 89 6.09 7.67 4.08
C ARG A 89 4.66 8.10 3.75
N MET A 90 4.51 8.93 2.73
CA MET A 90 3.23 9.35 2.16
C MET A 90 3.29 9.08 0.67
N VAL A 91 2.30 8.34 0.16
CA VAL A 91 2.20 8.00 -1.25
C VAL A 91 0.80 8.35 -1.71
N TYR A 92 0.71 9.05 -2.83
CA TYR A 92 -0.53 9.36 -3.52
C TYR A 92 -0.44 8.74 -4.92
N VAL A 93 -1.44 7.95 -5.29
CA VAL A 93 -1.53 7.30 -6.60
C VAL A 93 -2.88 7.64 -7.21
N GLU A 94 -2.84 8.32 -8.35
CA GLU A 94 -4.00 8.61 -9.16
C GLU A 94 -3.89 7.85 -10.48
N SER A 95 -4.91 7.07 -10.79
CA SER A 95 -4.96 6.28 -12.03
C SER A 95 -6.40 6.04 -12.47
N GLY A 96 -6.59 5.61 -13.72
CA GLY A 96 -7.92 5.30 -14.24
C GLY A 96 -8.59 4.12 -13.54
N LYS A 97 -9.92 4.06 -13.62
CA LYS A 97 -10.71 2.92 -13.12
C LYS A 97 -10.28 1.63 -13.82
N GLY A 98 -10.21 0.54 -13.06
CA GLY A 98 -9.79 -0.77 -13.60
C GLY A 98 -8.27 -0.92 -13.81
N SER A 99 -7.46 0.07 -13.41
CA SER A 99 -6.00 0.00 -13.52
C SER A 99 -5.32 -1.00 -12.55
N GLY A 100 -6.05 -1.53 -11.57
CA GLY A 100 -5.50 -2.43 -10.55
C GLY A 100 -4.90 -1.71 -9.34
N LYS A 101 -5.31 -0.46 -9.06
CA LYS A 101 -4.85 0.32 -7.89
C LYS A 101 -5.34 -0.21 -6.53
N SER A 102 -6.59 -0.68 -6.45
CA SER A 102 -7.16 -1.26 -5.21
C SER A 102 -6.49 -2.60 -4.82
N PRO A 103 -6.32 -3.59 -5.73
CA PRO A 103 -5.54 -4.78 -5.39
C PRO A 103 -4.08 -4.45 -5.07
N LEU A 104 -3.48 -3.45 -5.73
CA LEU A 104 -2.13 -2.97 -5.35
C LEU A 104 -2.08 -2.50 -3.89
N ALA A 105 -3.05 -1.69 -3.45
CA ALA A 105 -3.10 -1.21 -2.06
C ALA A 105 -3.32 -2.36 -1.06
N ALA A 106 -4.16 -3.34 -1.38
CA ALA A 106 -4.33 -4.56 -0.59
C ALA A 106 -3.02 -5.35 -0.47
N GLY A 107 -2.27 -5.50 -1.56
CA GLY A 107 -0.97 -6.16 -1.55
C GLY A 107 0.09 -5.42 -0.73
N ILE A 108 0.11 -4.08 -0.79
CA ILE A 108 0.96 -3.24 0.08
C ILE A 108 0.59 -3.45 1.54
N ALA A 109 -0.70 -3.50 1.87
CA ALA A 109 -1.17 -3.76 3.23
C ALA A 109 -0.64 -5.10 3.76
N LEU A 110 -0.75 -6.16 2.96
CA LEU A 110 -0.25 -7.49 3.31
C LEU A 110 1.28 -7.52 3.42
N TYR A 111 2.01 -6.84 2.54
CA TYR A 111 3.46 -6.71 2.68
C TYR A 111 3.85 -6.02 3.99
N CYS A 112 3.21 -4.90 4.32
CA CYS A 112 3.40 -4.18 5.58
C CYS A 112 3.02 -5.03 6.81
N LEU A 113 2.05 -5.94 6.67
CA LEU A 113 1.60 -6.84 7.73
C LEU A 113 2.62 -7.94 8.02
N VAL A 114 3.18 -8.60 6.98
CA VAL A 114 3.95 -9.85 7.15
C VAL A 114 5.42 -9.78 6.75
N ALA A 115 5.83 -8.81 5.92
CA ALA A 115 7.13 -8.84 5.24
C ALA A 115 8.01 -7.59 5.48
N ASP A 116 7.43 -6.50 5.97
CA ASP A 116 8.09 -5.19 6.17
C ASP A 116 8.89 -5.08 7.48
N LYS A 117 9.00 -6.20 8.22
CA LYS A 117 9.82 -6.36 9.44
C LYS A 117 9.50 -5.38 10.58
N GLU A 118 8.30 -4.81 10.62
CA GLU A 118 7.86 -3.96 11.72
C GLU A 118 7.21 -4.81 12.84
N PRO A 119 7.71 -4.74 14.10
CA PRO A 119 7.08 -5.42 15.22
C PRO A 119 5.73 -4.78 15.57
N ARG A 120 4.72 -5.62 15.81
CA ARG A 120 3.35 -5.20 16.15
C ARG A 120 2.80 -4.17 15.16
N ALA A 121 2.95 -4.43 13.87
CA ALA A 121 2.46 -3.55 12.82
C ALA A 121 0.93 -3.45 12.90
N GLU A 122 0.42 -2.24 13.10
CA GLU A 122 -1.01 -1.93 12.95
C GLU A 122 -1.22 -1.47 11.51
N VAL A 123 -1.93 -2.26 10.71
CA VAL A 123 -2.28 -1.95 9.33
C VAL A 123 -3.77 -1.62 9.26
N TYR A 124 -4.13 -0.58 8.52
CA TYR A 124 -5.49 -0.09 8.47
C TYR A 124 -5.98 0.18 7.05
N ALA A 125 -7.19 -0.26 6.74
CA ALA A 125 -7.95 0.20 5.59
C ALA A 125 -8.83 1.31 6.15
N ALA A 126 -8.56 2.55 5.76
CA ALA A 126 -9.13 3.72 6.38
C ALA A 126 -10.03 4.45 5.39
N ALA A 127 -11.25 4.78 5.82
CA ALA A 127 -12.20 5.55 5.04
C ALA A 127 -13.05 6.43 5.96
N THR A 128 -13.89 7.29 5.40
CA THR A 128 -14.87 8.05 6.20
C THR A 128 -15.88 7.08 6.83
N LYS A 129 -16.42 6.14 6.03
CA LYS A 129 -17.36 5.10 6.48
C LYS A 129 -16.70 3.72 6.52
N LYS A 130 -17.05 2.92 7.52
CA LYS A 130 -16.49 1.57 7.69
C LYS A 130 -16.78 0.65 6.50
N ASP A 131 -17.96 0.76 5.90
CA ASP A 131 -18.32 -0.04 4.72
C ASP A 131 -17.42 0.26 3.50
N GLN A 132 -16.94 1.50 3.35
CA GLN A 132 -15.97 1.84 2.30
C GLN A 132 -14.60 1.22 2.60
N ALA A 133 -14.13 1.32 3.86
CA ALA A 133 -12.89 0.67 4.29
C ALA A 133 -12.94 -0.85 4.13
N MET A 134 -14.11 -1.45 4.33
CA MET A 134 -14.35 -2.88 4.14
C MET A 134 -14.14 -3.36 2.71
N ILE A 135 -14.30 -2.50 1.69
CA ILE A 135 -14.10 -2.89 0.28
C ILE A 135 -12.64 -3.29 0.07
N LEU A 136 -11.70 -2.39 0.37
CA LEU A 136 -10.26 -2.68 0.27
C LEU A 136 -9.84 -3.82 1.20
N PHE A 137 -10.40 -3.86 2.42
CA PHE A 137 -10.09 -4.93 3.36
C PHE A 137 -10.51 -6.31 2.84
N ARG A 138 -11.66 -6.43 2.17
CA ARG A 138 -12.14 -7.68 1.58
C ARG A 138 -11.25 -8.17 0.43
N ASP A 139 -10.68 -7.26 -0.37
CA ASP A 139 -9.69 -7.65 -1.38
C ASP A 139 -8.48 -8.32 -0.73
N ALA A 140 -8.00 -7.78 0.40
CA ALA A 140 -6.91 -8.40 1.14
C ALA A 140 -7.29 -9.75 1.77
N VAL A 141 -8.51 -9.90 2.29
CA VAL A 141 -9.03 -11.19 2.78
C VAL A 141 -9.01 -12.22 1.64
N ALA A 142 -9.50 -11.85 0.46
CA ALA A 142 -9.50 -12.74 -0.71
C ALA A 142 -8.07 -13.12 -1.14
N MET A 143 -7.12 -12.17 -1.15
CA MET A 143 -5.71 -12.47 -1.43
C MET A 143 -5.10 -13.44 -0.41
N VAL A 144 -5.44 -13.31 0.87
CA VAL A 144 -4.99 -14.24 1.92
C VAL A 144 -5.57 -15.63 1.69
N ASP A 145 -6.85 -15.73 1.38
CA ASP A 145 -7.54 -17.01 1.18
C ASP A 145 -6.99 -17.78 -0.02
N GLN A 146 -6.59 -17.08 -1.07
CA GLN A 146 -6.02 -17.71 -2.25
C GLN A 146 -4.54 -18.07 -2.10
N SER A 147 -3.80 -17.36 -1.25
CA SER A 147 -2.37 -17.55 -1.03
C SER A 147 -2.10 -18.63 0.02
N PRO A 148 -1.55 -19.81 -0.36
CA PRO A 148 -1.27 -20.88 0.61
C PRO A 148 -0.30 -20.42 1.72
N ALA A 149 0.67 -19.57 1.37
CA ALA A 149 1.66 -19.06 2.32
C ALA A 149 1.05 -18.10 3.35
N LEU A 150 0.07 -17.29 2.96
CA LEU A 150 -0.60 -16.36 3.87
C LEU A 150 -1.71 -17.06 4.66
N ALA A 151 -2.51 -17.91 4.03
CA ALA A 151 -3.58 -18.67 4.68
C ALA A 151 -3.08 -19.50 5.87
N GLN A 152 -1.85 -20.02 5.81
CA GLN A 152 -1.22 -20.76 6.90
C GLN A 152 -0.72 -19.89 8.06
N ARG A 153 -0.53 -18.59 7.85
CA ARG A 153 0.16 -17.68 8.78
C ARG A 153 -0.72 -16.57 9.35
N ILE A 154 -1.82 -16.26 8.66
CA ILE A 154 -2.74 -15.19 9.04
C ILE A 154 -4.00 -15.79 9.62
N ASN A 155 -4.30 -15.41 10.86
CA ASN A 155 -5.55 -15.77 11.52
C ASN A 155 -6.61 -14.71 11.21
N LYS A 156 -7.75 -15.15 10.67
CA LYS A 156 -8.89 -14.26 10.41
C LYS A 156 -9.81 -14.24 11.63
N SER A 157 -10.36 -13.07 11.97
CA SER A 157 -11.42 -12.95 12.98
C SER A 157 -12.71 -12.45 12.35
N GLY A 158 -13.83 -12.96 12.86
CA GLY A 158 -15.15 -12.81 12.26
C GLY A 158 -15.70 -14.16 11.78
N GLY A 159 -16.87 -14.14 11.15
CA GLY A 159 -17.39 -15.29 10.41
C GLY A 159 -16.93 -15.24 8.95
N ALA A 160 -17.05 -16.36 8.22
CA ALA A 160 -16.77 -16.39 6.79
C ALA A 160 -17.60 -15.32 6.04
N GLY A 161 -16.92 -14.48 5.27
CA GLY A 161 -17.52 -13.33 4.56
C GLY A 161 -17.86 -12.12 5.44
N LYS A 162 -17.54 -12.19 6.74
CA LYS A 162 -17.75 -11.15 7.77
C LYS A 162 -16.47 -10.88 8.56
N GLU A 163 -15.32 -11.12 7.93
CA GLU A 163 -14.02 -10.87 8.52
C GLU A 163 -13.85 -9.38 8.82
N TRP A 164 -13.23 -9.08 9.96
CA TRP A 164 -12.92 -7.70 10.36
C TRP A 164 -11.48 -7.56 10.84
N ASN A 165 -10.70 -8.63 10.83
CA ASN A 165 -9.31 -8.64 11.28
C ASN A 165 -8.51 -9.76 10.60
N LEU A 166 -7.33 -9.41 10.09
CA LEU A 166 -6.29 -10.34 9.66
C LEU A 166 -5.12 -10.20 10.65
N ALA A 167 -4.92 -11.19 11.52
CA ALA A 167 -3.86 -11.18 12.53
C ALA A 167 -2.65 -11.97 12.06
N PHE A 168 -1.47 -11.36 12.12
CA PHE A 168 -0.19 -12.05 11.97
C PHE A 168 0.45 -12.18 13.35
N LEU A 169 0.14 -13.29 14.02
CA LEU A 169 0.45 -13.50 15.43
C LEU A 169 1.96 -13.58 15.71
N GLN A 170 2.76 -14.00 14.72
CA GLN A 170 4.22 -14.12 14.85
C GLN A 170 4.89 -12.81 15.29
N THR A 171 4.38 -11.65 14.85
CA THR A 171 4.89 -10.32 15.24
C THR A 171 3.90 -9.54 16.07
N GLY A 172 2.74 -10.13 16.44
CA GLY A 172 1.63 -9.42 17.09
C GLY A 172 1.04 -8.32 16.22
N SER A 173 1.11 -8.45 14.90
CA SER A 173 0.61 -7.47 13.92
C SER A 173 -0.83 -7.77 13.53
N PHE A 174 -1.55 -6.77 13.02
CA PHE A 174 -2.89 -6.96 12.47
C PHE A 174 -3.21 -6.01 11.32
N PHE A 175 -4.17 -6.40 10.50
CA PHE A 175 -4.81 -5.54 9.51
C PHE A 175 -6.33 -5.49 9.76
N ARG A 176 -6.88 -4.27 9.89
CA ARG A 176 -8.30 -4.02 10.17
C ARG A 176 -8.87 -2.87 9.33
N PRO A 177 -10.17 -2.88 9.01
CA PRO A 177 -10.89 -1.70 8.55
C PRO A 177 -11.09 -0.71 9.71
N ILE A 178 -11.01 0.59 9.44
CA ILE A 178 -11.25 1.67 10.40
C ILE A 178 -11.94 2.86 9.72
N SER A 179 -12.79 3.56 10.47
CA SER A 179 -13.47 4.78 10.05
C SER A 179 -13.21 5.94 11.00
N SER A 180 -13.32 7.17 10.52
CA SER A 180 -13.28 8.37 11.37
C SER A 180 -14.47 8.46 12.33
N ASP A 181 -15.59 7.82 11.98
CA ASP A 181 -16.85 7.90 12.73
C ASP A 181 -16.92 6.91 13.91
N ASP A 182 -16.00 5.93 13.99
CA ASP A 182 -16.05 4.84 14.97
C ASP A 182 -15.59 5.25 16.40
N GLY A 183 -15.18 6.51 16.62
CA GLY A 183 -14.84 7.05 17.96
C GLY A 183 -13.70 6.33 18.70
N GLN A 184 -12.95 5.44 18.03
CA GLN A 184 -11.88 4.65 18.64
C GLN A 184 -10.71 5.54 19.09
N SER A 185 -10.10 5.17 20.22
CA SER A 185 -8.82 5.75 20.68
C SER A 185 -7.78 5.70 19.56
N GLY A 186 -7.06 6.81 19.35
CA GLY A 186 -6.26 7.06 18.14
C GLY A 186 -5.41 5.87 17.67
N PRO A 187 -5.56 5.43 16.40
CA PRO A 187 -4.82 4.29 15.86
C PRO A 187 -3.30 4.61 15.82
N ARG A 188 -2.44 3.58 15.84
CA ARG A 188 -0.97 3.74 15.73
C ARG A 188 -0.44 3.04 14.47
N PRO A 189 -0.87 3.50 13.27
CA PRO A 189 -0.58 2.85 12.01
C PRO A 189 0.93 2.71 11.77
N HIS A 190 1.34 1.49 11.48
CA HIS A 190 2.50 1.25 10.63
C HIS A 190 2.15 1.43 9.16
N CYS A 191 0.95 1.03 8.75
CA CYS A 191 0.48 1.23 7.39
C CYS A 191 -1.00 1.64 7.37
N ALA A 192 -1.35 2.67 6.61
CA ALA A 192 -2.72 3.10 6.39
C ALA A 192 -2.99 3.21 4.89
N LEU A 193 -4.05 2.54 4.44
CA LEU A 193 -4.49 2.46 3.05
C LEU A 193 -5.79 3.24 2.96
N ILE A 194 -5.80 4.29 2.14
CA ILE A 194 -6.97 5.15 1.96
C ILE A 194 -7.38 5.09 0.50
N ASP A 195 -8.49 4.40 0.22
CA ASP A 195 -9.05 4.28 -1.13
C ASP A 195 -10.00 5.46 -1.43
N GLU A 196 -10.11 5.76 -2.72
CA GLU A 196 -10.91 6.81 -3.31
C GLU A 196 -10.87 8.14 -2.53
N ILE A 197 -9.65 8.64 -2.22
CA ILE A 197 -9.48 9.84 -1.37
C ILE A 197 -10.25 11.07 -1.89
N HIS A 198 -10.47 11.18 -3.20
CA HIS A 198 -11.28 12.24 -3.80
C HIS A 198 -12.76 12.23 -3.39
N GLU A 199 -13.29 11.10 -2.91
CA GLU A 199 -14.66 10.98 -2.40
C GLU A 199 -14.80 11.43 -0.94
N HIS A 200 -13.68 11.67 -0.24
CA HIS A 200 -13.69 12.08 1.16
C HIS A 200 -14.05 13.57 1.23
N LYS A 201 -15.03 13.91 2.08
CA LYS A 201 -15.52 15.29 2.22
C LYS A 201 -14.45 16.26 2.71
N ASN A 202 -13.49 15.76 3.49
CA ASN A 202 -12.44 16.52 4.12
C ASN A 202 -11.23 15.61 4.42
N ASN A 203 -10.16 16.19 4.96
CA ASN A 203 -8.91 15.49 5.23
C ASN A 203 -8.88 14.73 6.58
N GLN A 204 -10.00 14.57 7.28
CA GLN A 204 -10.02 14.03 8.66
C GLN A 204 -9.42 12.63 8.76
N VAL A 205 -9.73 11.74 7.80
CA VAL A 205 -9.21 10.36 7.79
C VAL A 205 -7.69 10.35 7.64
N VAL A 206 -7.15 11.18 6.75
CA VAL A 206 -5.70 11.28 6.52
C VAL A 206 -5.01 11.86 7.75
N GLU A 207 -5.54 12.93 8.34
CA GLU A 207 -4.95 13.54 9.54
C GLU A 207 -5.00 12.61 10.75
N MET A 208 -6.09 11.84 10.92
CA MET A 208 -6.20 10.80 11.94
C MET A 208 -5.09 9.75 11.78
N MET A 209 -4.88 9.24 10.55
CA MET A 209 -3.81 8.27 10.27
C MET A 209 -2.43 8.90 10.48
N ARG A 210 -2.23 10.13 10.00
CA ARG A 210 -0.96 10.87 10.11
C ARG A 210 -0.57 11.11 11.55
N ALA A 211 -1.49 11.57 12.39
CA ALA A 211 -1.26 11.79 13.81
C ALA A 211 -0.85 10.49 14.53
N GLY A 212 -1.46 9.37 14.13
CA GLY A 212 -1.17 8.05 14.66
C GLY A 212 0.21 7.48 14.30
N THR A 213 0.87 8.00 13.26
CA THR A 213 2.22 7.53 12.88
C THR A 213 3.33 7.93 13.87
N LYS A 214 3.00 8.73 14.89
CA LYS A 214 3.95 9.15 15.92
C LYS A 214 4.55 7.92 16.62
N GLY A 215 5.88 7.85 16.65
CA GLY A 215 6.62 6.73 17.24
C GLY A 215 6.97 5.60 16.26
N ARG A 216 6.44 5.63 15.02
CA ARG A 216 6.85 4.71 13.95
C ARG A 216 7.79 5.43 12.99
N ARG A 217 9.03 4.94 12.88
CA ARG A 217 10.08 5.58 12.04
C ARG A 217 9.81 5.43 10.53
N GLN A 218 9.13 4.35 10.16
CA GLN A 218 8.90 3.96 8.76
C GLN A 218 7.42 3.76 8.42
N ALA A 219 6.50 4.38 9.16
CA ALA A 219 5.07 4.26 8.84
C ALA A 219 4.74 4.78 7.43
N LEU A 220 3.82 4.10 6.75
CA LEU A 220 3.38 4.39 5.38
C LEU A 220 1.89 4.77 5.37
N ILE A 221 1.57 5.90 4.76
CA ILE A 221 0.21 6.25 4.36
C ILE A 221 0.15 6.18 2.84
N PHE A 222 -0.67 5.27 2.32
CA PHE A 222 -0.83 4.99 0.91
C PHE A 222 -2.25 5.34 0.48
N MET A 223 -2.37 6.42 -0.28
CA MET A 223 -3.63 6.98 -0.76
C MET A 223 -3.77 6.66 -2.23
N ILE A 224 -4.90 6.09 -2.62
CA ILE A 224 -5.24 5.84 -4.02
C ILE A 224 -6.52 6.57 -4.38
N THR A 225 -6.63 6.93 -5.65
CA THR A 225 -7.81 7.61 -6.15
C THR A 225 -7.98 7.39 -7.64
N ASN A 226 -9.21 7.46 -8.14
CA ASN A 226 -9.45 7.57 -9.56
C ASN A 226 -9.24 9.01 -10.04
N SER A 227 -8.76 9.17 -11.27
CA SER A 227 -8.96 10.39 -12.04
C SER A 227 -10.46 10.54 -12.29
N GLY A 228 -11.11 11.49 -11.60
CA GLY A 228 -12.57 11.63 -11.60
C GLY A 228 -13.19 11.76 -12.99
N HIS A 229 -14.50 11.51 -13.08
CA HIS A 229 -15.33 12.07 -14.16
C HIS A 229 -15.79 13.45 -13.73
N ASP A 230 -15.57 14.45 -14.58
CA ASP A 230 -16.24 15.74 -14.45
C ASP A 230 -17.75 15.48 -14.49
N LYS A 231 -18.43 15.62 -13.36
CA LYS A 231 -19.89 15.70 -13.34
C LYS A 231 -20.23 17.16 -13.61
N THR A 232 -20.17 17.56 -14.87
CA THR A 232 -20.91 18.73 -15.38
C THR A 232 -22.40 18.47 -15.29
#